data_AF-A0A9E3HW33-F1
#
_entry.id   AF-A0A9E3HW33-F1
#
_cell.length_a   1.000
_cell.length_b   1.000
_cell.length_c   1.000
_cell.angle_alpha   90.00
_cell.angle_beta   90.00
_cell.angle_gamma   90.00
#
_symmetry.space_group_name_H-M   'P 1'
#
loop_
_entity.id
_entity.type
_entity.pdbx_description
1 polymer ?
#
loop_
_entity_poly.entity_id
_entity_poly.type
_entity_poly.pdbx_seq_one_letter_code
_entity_poly.pdbx_strand_id
1 'polypeptide(L)'
;MLAAETLLLDFLLDLQLIFSSRLSCQYLKSIVTKSLENSSLTQVKNVIGWISTTLFVVSRKYCLDDNPLIQKLSLEATVTDSNDMGKIGRRGFISTVPGMAAAIAAVPGVMQAAGEKPGGLKAGDVRKYLMGLDGGWVRKDNTVDTFKSGKAINEVTGIAVGWMSYTWALKRALEQGCNMFVTHEPTYYNHRDNDEEIFRFKKVEQKREFIESSGLTILRCHDLWDQFPDEGIPNSWGRVLDLGDPVDGGGYYYVYDGEGRKAVHVARRVARKVTSMGQPGVQFIGDGDRTVNRIVIGCGAITPMFDFIEEFNADMAICSDDGFTYWRDGAFAVDTGFPVVIVNHPVTEEHGMKLLAARLKGAFPQVPVHHIPQNCMYKVFTA
;
A
#
# COMPACT_ATOMS: atom_id res chain seq x y z
N MET A 1 31.88 -5.41 -29.04
CA MET A 1 30.90 -6.51 -28.94
C MET A 1 30.90 -7.07 -27.54
N LEU A 2 32.00 -7.64 -27.04
CA LEU A 2 32.11 -8.12 -25.65
C LEU A 2 31.69 -7.10 -24.57
N ALA A 3 32.13 -5.84 -24.66
CA ALA A 3 31.78 -4.83 -23.65
C ALA A 3 30.28 -4.48 -23.61
N ALA A 4 29.58 -4.57 -24.75
CA ALA A 4 28.13 -4.32 -24.82
C ALA A 4 27.33 -5.51 -24.31
N GLU A 5 27.83 -6.73 -24.54
CA GLU A 5 27.24 -7.97 -23.98
C GLU A 5 27.39 -8.04 -22.46
N THR A 6 28.51 -7.58 -21.89
CA THR A 6 28.72 -7.52 -20.44
C THR A 6 27.79 -6.51 -19.77
N LEU A 7 27.68 -5.29 -20.33
CA LEU A 7 26.77 -4.24 -19.85
C LEU A 7 25.30 -4.69 -19.87
N LEU A 8 24.91 -5.48 -20.88
CA LEU A 8 23.54 -5.98 -21.00
C LEU A 8 23.26 -7.16 -20.06
N LEU A 9 24.26 -8.01 -19.78
CA LEU A 9 24.13 -9.08 -18.79
C LEU A 9 23.96 -8.52 -17.38
N ASP A 10 24.75 -7.50 -17.02
CA ASP A 10 24.66 -6.83 -15.72
C ASP A 10 23.30 -6.13 -15.58
N PHE A 11 22.82 -5.48 -16.64
CA PHE A 11 21.47 -4.88 -16.70
C PHE A 11 20.34 -5.90 -16.51
N LEU A 12 20.44 -7.10 -17.11
CA LEU A 12 19.46 -8.17 -16.97
C LEU A 12 19.48 -8.82 -15.58
N LEU A 13 20.65 -8.88 -14.94
CA LEU A 13 20.81 -9.33 -13.55
C LEU A 13 20.17 -8.33 -12.58
N ASP A 14 20.34 -7.03 -12.80
CA ASP A 14 19.71 -5.98 -12.00
C ASP A 14 18.18 -5.98 -12.16
N LEU A 15 17.65 -6.25 -13.37
CA LEU A 15 16.20 -6.44 -13.57
C LEU A 15 15.66 -7.70 -12.88
N GLN A 16 16.45 -8.77 -12.83
CA GLN A 16 16.09 -10.02 -12.16
C GLN A 16 16.03 -9.87 -10.63
N LEU A 17 16.73 -8.88 -10.07
CA LEU A 17 16.64 -8.49 -8.66
C LEU A 17 15.41 -7.62 -8.35
N ILE A 18 14.88 -6.90 -9.35
CA ILE A 18 13.71 -6.02 -9.20
C ILE A 18 12.37 -6.79 -9.32
N PHE A 19 12.30 -7.80 -10.18
CA PHE A 19 11.10 -8.62 -10.39
C PHE A 19 11.25 -10.00 -9.73
N SER A 20 10.58 -10.21 -8.59
CA SER A 20 10.70 -11.44 -7.79
C SER A 20 9.97 -12.67 -8.34
N SER A 21 9.18 -12.56 -9.43
CA SER A 21 8.56 -13.72 -10.09
C SER A 21 9.38 -14.19 -11.30
N ARG A 22 9.62 -15.51 -11.35
CA ARG A 22 10.43 -16.16 -12.41
C ARG A 22 9.86 -15.96 -13.81
N LEU A 23 8.55 -15.72 -13.96
CA LEU A 23 7.87 -15.56 -15.26
C LEU A 23 8.20 -14.22 -15.95
N SER A 24 8.14 -13.09 -15.25
CA SER A 24 8.44 -11.78 -15.84
C SER A 24 9.88 -11.67 -16.33
N CYS A 25 10.82 -12.32 -15.64
CA CYS A 25 12.23 -12.32 -16.02
C CYS A 25 12.52 -13.24 -17.23
N GLN A 26 11.81 -14.36 -17.38
CA GLN A 26 11.93 -15.22 -18.58
C GLN A 26 11.33 -14.57 -19.83
N TYR A 27 10.19 -13.89 -19.70
CA TYR A 27 9.56 -13.17 -20.81
C TYR A 27 10.41 -11.99 -21.30
N LEU A 28 10.95 -11.19 -20.36
CA LEU A 28 11.88 -10.10 -20.69
C LEU A 28 13.20 -10.62 -21.29
N LYS A 29 13.76 -11.71 -20.75
CA LYS A 29 14.93 -12.37 -21.36
C LYS A 29 14.64 -12.81 -22.80
N SER A 30 13.48 -13.43 -23.07
CA SER A 30 13.11 -13.86 -24.43
C SER A 30 13.01 -12.70 -25.42
N ILE A 31 12.46 -11.56 -25.00
CA ILE A 31 12.32 -10.37 -25.85
C ILE A 31 13.70 -9.76 -26.14
N VAL A 32 14.53 -9.63 -25.12
CA VAL A 32 15.88 -9.05 -25.24
C VAL A 32 16.78 -9.95 -26.10
N THR A 33 16.77 -11.27 -25.89
CA THR A 33 17.57 -12.22 -26.69
C THR A 33 17.17 -12.21 -28.17
N LYS A 34 15.86 -12.24 -28.48
CA LYS A 34 15.38 -12.15 -29.88
C LYS A 34 15.71 -10.82 -30.56
N SER A 35 15.78 -9.74 -29.79
CA SER A 35 16.11 -8.42 -30.32
C SER A 35 17.61 -8.23 -30.57
N LEU A 36 18.48 -9.00 -29.89
CA LEU A 36 19.94 -8.96 -30.08
C LEU A 36 20.42 -9.85 -31.23
N GLU A 37 19.78 -10.99 -31.46
CA GLU A 37 20.16 -11.94 -32.52
C GLU A 37 20.05 -11.36 -33.94
N ASN A 38 19.33 -10.25 -34.13
CA ASN A 38 19.05 -9.64 -35.44
C ASN A 38 19.58 -8.21 -35.62
N SER A 39 20.47 -7.72 -34.74
CA SER A 39 20.76 -6.29 -34.66
C SER A 39 22.21 -5.88 -34.94
N SER A 40 22.39 -4.90 -35.84
CA SER A 40 23.65 -4.15 -35.99
C SER A 40 23.81 -3.09 -34.87
N LEU A 41 25.03 -2.58 -34.62
CA LEU A 41 25.36 -1.63 -33.54
C LEU A 41 24.42 -0.42 -33.41
N THR A 42 23.80 0.04 -34.49
CA THR A 42 22.84 1.16 -34.49
C THR A 42 21.48 0.77 -33.91
N GLN A 43 21.08 -0.51 -33.98
CA GLN A 43 19.83 -1.01 -33.39
C GLN A 43 19.94 -1.22 -31.87
N VAL A 44 21.12 -1.44 -31.31
CA VAL A 44 21.32 -1.61 -29.86
C VAL A 44 20.93 -0.34 -29.08
N LYS A 45 21.23 0.85 -29.61
CA LYS A 45 20.80 2.12 -29.01
C LYS A 45 19.27 2.29 -28.99
N ASN A 46 18.60 1.85 -30.06
CA ASN A 46 17.14 1.90 -30.14
C ASN A 46 16.48 0.90 -29.18
N VAL A 47 17.10 -0.27 -28.97
CA VAL A 47 16.65 -1.27 -28.00
C VAL A 47 16.79 -0.73 -26.57
N ILE A 48 17.89 -0.05 -26.24
CA ILE A 48 18.09 0.58 -24.93
C ILE A 48 17.06 1.71 -24.70
N GLY A 49 16.79 2.54 -25.71
CA GLY A 49 15.76 3.58 -25.63
C GLY A 49 14.34 3.01 -25.45
N TRP A 50 14.02 1.91 -26.14
CA TRP A 50 12.74 1.22 -26.01
C TRP A 50 12.57 0.56 -24.63
N ILE A 51 13.65 -0.05 -24.11
CA ILE A 51 13.69 -0.65 -22.78
C ILE A 51 13.53 0.43 -21.70
N SER A 52 14.22 1.58 -21.83
CA SER A 52 14.09 2.72 -20.91
C SER A 52 12.66 3.28 -20.89
N THR A 53 12.05 3.42 -22.07
CA THR A 53 10.64 3.86 -22.18
C THR A 53 9.68 2.84 -21.56
N THR A 54 9.93 1.54 -21.78
CA THR A 54 9.11 0.47 -21.20
C THR A 54 9.27 0.41 -19.68
N LEU A 55 10.48 0.58 -19.16
CA LEU A 55 10.76 0.67 -17.72
C LEU A 55 10.12 1.89 -17.09
N PHE A 56 10.11 3.04 -17.76
CA PHE A 56 9.42 4.24 -17.30
C PHE A 56 7.90 4.06 -17.25
N VAL A 57 7.31 3.37 -18.23
CA VAL A 57 5.87 3.05 -18.25
C VAL A 57 5.52 2.04 -17.17
N VAL A 58 6.36 1.02 -16.97
CA VAL A 58 6.18 -0.01 -15.93
C VAL A 58 6.42 0.58 -14.53
N SER A 59 7.42 1.45 -14.33
CA SER A 59 7.70 2.06 -13.02
C SER A 59 6.56 2.95 -12.56
N ARG A 60 5.96 3.76 -13.45
CA ARG A 60 4.75 4.53 -13.13
C ARG A 60 3.54 3.65 -12.85
N LYS A 61 3.37 2.57 -13.61
CA LYS A 61 2.22 1.65 -13.45
C LYS A 61 2.25 0.89 -12.12
N TYR A 62 3.44 0.65 -11.55
CA TYR A 62 3.63 -0.06 -10.29
C TYR A 62 4.23 0.83 -9.16
N CYS A 63 4.27 2.15 -9.34
CA CYS A 63 4.78 3.15 -8.39
C CYS A 63 6.23 2.91 -7.87
N LEU A 64 7.14 2.47 -8.75
CA LEU A 64 8.53 2.11 -8.44
C LEU A 64 9.56 3.24 -8.68
N ASP A 65 9.13 4.48 -8.90
CA ASP A 65 9.97 5.60 -9.35
C ASP A 65 11.08 6.01 -8.35
N ASP A 66 10.93 5.64 -7.07
CA ASP A 66 11.91 5.90 -6.00
C ASP A 66 12.92 4.75 -5.79
N ASN A 67 12.87 3.69 -6.61
CA ASN A 67 13.81 2.58 -6.50
C ASN A 67 15.21 3.01 -6.96
N PRO A 68 16.27 2.90 -6.11
CA PRO A 68 17.61 3.36 -6.44
C PRO A 68 18.22 2.72 -7.69
N LEU A 69 17.85 1.47 -8.00
CA LEU A 69 18.27 0.78 -9.22
C LEU A 69 17.54 1.32 -10.44
N ILE A 70 16.24 1.60 -10.37
CA ILE A 70 15.47 2.22 -11.46
C ILE A 70 16.02 3.64 -11.78
N GLN A 71 16.38 4.40 -10.75
CA GLN A 71 17.00 5.72 -10.92
C GLN A 71 18.39 5.62 -11.56
N LYS A 72 19.21 4.66 -11.11
CA LYS A 72 20.54 4.39 -11.69
C LYS A 72 20.44 3.98 -13.17
N LEU A 73 19.51 3.09 -13.50
CA LEU A 73 19.26 2.62 -14.88
C LEU A 73 18.73 3.74 -15.79
N SER A 74 17.93 4.67 -15.25
CA SER A 74 17.43 5.84 -15.98
C SER A 74 18.55 6.86 -16.28
N LEU A 75 19.48 7.05 -15.33
CA LEU A 75 20.65 7.92 -15.46
C LEU A 75 21.67 7.38 -16.47
N GLU A 76 21.94 6.07 -16.48
CA GLU A 76 22.87 5.44 -17.42
C GLU A 76 22.37 5.50 -18.87
N ALA A 77 21.05 5.49 -19.10
CA ALA A 77 20.45 5.69 -20.41
C ALA A 77 20.67 7.12 -20.96
N THR A 78 20.55 8.15 -20.09
CA THR A 78 20.77 9.56 -20.47
C THR A 78 22.23 9.91 -20.78
N VAL A 79 23.21 9.17 -20.23
CA VAL A 79 24.64 9.43 -20.44
C VAL A 79 25.11 9.07 -21.86
N THR A 80 24.31 8.35 -22.65
CA THR A 80 24.68 7.99 -24.03
C THR A 80 24.44 9.09 -25.08
N ASP A 81 23.91 10.25 -24.69
CA ASP A 81 23.48 11.31 -25.63
C ASP A 81 24.17 12.68 -25.44
N SER A 82 25.14 12.82 -24.54
CA SER A 82 25.87 14.09 -24.35
C SER A 82 27.38 13.94 -24.54
N ASN A 83 27.84 14.23 -25.77
CA ASN A 83 29.21 14.69 -26.00
C ASN A 83 29.30 16.15 -25.53
N ASP A 84 29.89 16.42 -24.36
CA ASP A 84 30.73 17.61 -24.21
C ASP A 84 31.71 17.47 -23.02
N MET A 85 33.01 17.68 -23.30
CA MET A 85 34.07 17.72 -22.30
C MET A 85 34.42 19.17 -22.01
N GLY A 86 34.22 19.62 -20.76
CA GLY A 86 34.61 20.95 -20.31
C GLY A 86 35.20 20.95 -18.90
N LYS A 87 36.53 21.09 -18.85
CA LYS A 87 37.46 21.33 -17.72
C LYS A 87 36.89 22.11 -16.50
N ILE A 88 37.42 21.84 -15.30
CA ILE A 88 38.13 22.80 -14.40
C ILE A 88 38.63 22.03 -13.15
N GLY A 89 39.83 22.39 -12.67
CA GLY A 89 40.47 21.75 -11.51
C GLY A 89 40.77 22.69 -10.34
N ARG A 90 41.15 22.03 -9.22
CA ARG A 90 42.07 22.39 -8.11
C ARG A 90 41.81 23.61 -7.20
N ARG A 91 42.08 23.33 -5.89
CA ARG A 91 42.27 24.17 -4.68
C ARG A 91 40.95 24.54 -4.00
N GLY A 92 40.70 24.30 -2.72
CA GLY A 92 41.54 23.97 -1.57
C GLY A 92 41.21 24.95 -0.45
N PHE A 93 40.74 24.49 0.71
CA PHE A 93 40.83 25.27 1.96
C PHE A 93 40.64 24.37 3.19
N ILE A 94 41.66 24.35 4.05
CA ILE A 94 41.63 23.87 5.43
C ILE A 94 41.45 25.13 6.30
N SER A 95 40.55 25.10 7.28
CA SER A 95 40.72 25.92 8.49
C SER A 95 40.00 25.29 9.69
N THR A 96 40.82 24.70 10.55
CA THR A 96 40.60 24.44 11.98
C THR A 96 40.48 25.74 12.77
N VAL A 97 39.59 25.80 13.77
CA VAL A 97 39.71 26.70 14.94
C VAL A 97 39.20 25.96 16.21
N PRO A 98 39.81 26.16 17.39
CA PRO A 98 39.86 25.20 18.49
C PRO A 98 39.01 25.55 19.73
N GLY A 99 38.81 24.53 20.57
CA GLY A 99 38.93 24.57 22.04
C GLY A 99 38.13 25.60 22.84
N MET A 100 37.13 25.11 23.58
CA MET A 100 36.74 25.73 24.86
C MET A 100 36.43 24.63 25.88
N ALA A 101 37.38 24.41 26.78
CA ALA A 101 37.20 23.65 28.01
C ALA A 101 37.21 24.65 29.16
N ALA A 102 36.14 24.71 29.97
CA ALA A 102 36.20 25.19 31.35
C ALA A 102 34.90 24.91 32.12
N ALA A 103 35.09 24.29 33.29
CA ALA A 103 34.32 24.41 34.54
C ALA A 103 32.94 23.76 34.65
N ILE A 104 32.92 22.48 35.07
CA ILE A 104 31.82 21.91 35.85
C ILE A 104 32.14 22.15 37.33
N ALA A 105 31.43 23.10 37.95
CA ALA A 105 31.40 23.23 39.41
C ALA A 105 30.37 22.21 39.96
N ALA A 106 30.85 21.29 40.79
CA ALA A 106 29.99 20.33 41.50
C ALA A 106 29.22 21.05 42.62
N VAL A 107 27.89 21.05 42.52
CA VAL A 107 26.99 21.34 43.65
C VAL A 107 26.41 20.00 44.10
N PRO A 108 26.53 19.60 45.39
CA PRO A 108 25.80 18.46 45.91
C PRO A 108 24.33 18.87 46.09
N GLY A 109 23.56 18.77 45.01
CA GLY A 109 22.10 18.90 45.05
C GLY A 109 21.49 17.55 45.40
N VAL A 110 20.82 17.49 46.55
CA VAL A 110 19.96 16.39 46.97
C VAL A 110 19.00 16.04 45.81
N MET A 111 19.24 14.92 45.14
CA MET A 111 18.27 14.34 44.21
C MET A 111 17.12 13.78 45.04
N GLN A 112 16.15 14.63 45.30
CA GLN A 112 14.82 14.17 45.65
C GLN A 112 14.28 13.52 44.37
N ALA A 113 14.16 12.19 44.39
CA ALA A 113 13.45 11.45 43.36
C ALA A 113 11.99 11.94 43.38
N ALA A 114 11.71 12.97 42.60
CA ALA A 114 10.37 13.31 42.20
C ALA A 114 9.85 12.07 41.46
N GLY A 115 8.91 11.37 42.06
CA GLY A 115 8.20 10.30 41.36
C GLY A 115 7.61 10.90 40.09
N GLU A 116 8.13 10.47 38.94
CA GLU A 116 7.51 10.78 37.66
C GLU A 116 6.07 10.29 37.74
N LYS A 117 5.12 11.22 37.63
CA LYS A 117 3.75 10.85 37.24
C LYS A 117 3.91 10.00 35.98
N PRO A 118 3.25 8.83 35.86
CA PRO A 118 3.28 8.07 34.61
C PRO A 118 2.89 9.03 33.49
N GLY A 119 3.83 9.26 32.55
CA GLY A 119 3.57 10.16 31.43
C GLY A 119 2.34 9.70 30.67
N GLY A 120 1.51 10.64 30.20
CA GLY A 120 0.36 10.31 29.35
C GLY A 120 0.80 9.57 28.09
N LEU A 121 -0.09 8.76 27.52
CA LEU A 121 0.16 8.00 26.29
C LEU A 121 0.67 8.95 25.19
N LYS A 122 1.79 8.61 24.55
CA LYS A 122 2.32 9.39 23.42
C LYS A 122 1.98 8.71 22.10
N ALA A 123 1.86 9.49 21.03
CA ALA A 123 1.57 8.95 19.70
C ALA A 123 2.65 7.96 19.22
N GLY A 124 3.90 8.18 19.63
CA GLY A 124 5.02 7.27 19.39
C GLY A 124 4.84 5.89 20.02
N ASP A 125 4.15 5.80 21.17
CA ASP A 125 3.86 4.52 21.83
C ASP A 125 2.86 3.69 21.02
N VAL A 126 1.85 4.35 20.43
CA VAL A 126 0.89 3.71 19.53
C VAL A 126 1.58 3.17 18.29
N ARG A 127 2.45 3.97 17.64
CA ARG A 127 3.24 3.49 16.50
C ARG A 127 4.17 2.35 16.90
N LYS A 128 4.85 2.44 18.04
CA LYS A 128 5.76 1.40 18.53
C LYS A 128 5.01 0.10 18.81
N TYR A 129 3.82 0.17 19.41
CA TYR A 129 2.96 -0.99 19.61
C TYR A 129 2.62 -1.66 18.29
N LEU A 130 2.07 -0.90 17.32
CA LEU A 130 1.69 -1.43 16.02
C LEU A 130 2.89 -2.04 15.29
N MET A 131 4.00 -1.32 15.16
CA MET A 131 5.21 -1.85 14.52
C MET A 131 5.85 -3.01 15.29
N GLY A 132 5.52 -3.19 16.57
CA GLY A 132 5.92 -4.35 17.36
C GLY A 132 5.09 -5.61 17.07
N LEU A 133 3.96 -5.48 16.37
CA LEU A 133 3.15 -6.60 15.90
C LEU A 133 3.69 -7.22 14.60
N ASP A 134 4.59 -6.52 13.90
CA ASP A 134 5.20 -6.98 12.65
C ASP A 134 6.06 -8.23 12.90
N GLY A 135 5.66 -9.35 12.29
CA GLY A 135 6.40 -10.62 12.29
C GLY A 135 7.46 -10.72 11.18
N GLY A 136 7.72 -9.63 10.46
CA GLY A 136 8.77 -9.54 9.43
C GLY A 136 8.25 -9.33 8.00
N TRP A 137 6.98 -8.95 7.81
CA TRP A 137 6.40 -8.70 6.48
C TRP A 137 6.40 -7.23 6.09
N VAL A 138 6.53 -6.30 7.04
CA VAL A 138 6.62 -4.87 6.74
C VAL A 138 8.02 -4.51 6.24
N ARG A 139 8.08 -3.96 5.03
CA ARG A 139 9.32 -3.38 4.47
C ARG A 139 9.56 -2.00 5.08
N LYS A 140 10.29 -1.97 6.20
CA LYS A 140 10.46 -0.76 7.05
C LYS A 140 11.07 0.44 6.33
N ASP A 141 11.84 0.22 5.28
CA ASP A 141 12.47 1.23 4.44
C ASP A 141 11.55 1.80 3.36
N ASN A 142 10.43 1.14 3.06
CA ASN A 142 9.50 1.51 1.99
C ASN A 142 8.03 1.43 2.44
N THR A 143 7.77 1.58 3.74
CA THR A 143 6.40 1.49 4.27
C THR A 143 5.72 2.85 4.36
N VAL A 144 4.41 2.86 4.14
CA VAL A 144 3.56 4.04 4.35
C VAL A 144 3.06 4.18 5.78
N ASP A 145 3.44 3.26 6.69
CA ASP A 145 3.06 3.19 8.11
C ASP A 145 3.79 4.24 8.97
N THR A 146 3.46 5.49 8.66
CA THR A 146 4.13 6.70 9.16
C THR A 146 3.13 7.74 9.63
N PHE A 147 3.61 8.71 10.40
CA PHE A 147 2.82 9.87 10.76
C PHE A 147 2.56 10.72 9.52
N LYS A 148 1.29 11.04 9.26
CA LYS A 148 0.84 11.96 8.20
C LYS A 148 0.57 13.37 8.73
N SER A 149 0.45 13.50 10.05
CA SER A 149 0.39 14.76 10.79
C SER A 149 0.77 14.52 12.25
N GLY A 150 1.21 15.57 12.94
CA GLY A 150 1.65 15.50 14.33
C GLY A 150 3.03 14.87 14.50
N LYS A 151 3.42 14.64 15.76
CA LYS A 151 4.73 14.12 16.12
C LYS A 151 4.60 13.00 17.13
N ALA A 152 5.59 12.11 17.18
CA ALA A 152 5.63 10.99 18.13
C ALA A 152 5.55 11.42 19.61
N ILE A 153 5.98 12.65 19.93
CA ILE A 153 5.95 13.21 21.29
C ILE A 153 4.58 13.77 21.71
N ASN A 154 3.64 13.90 20.77
CA ASN A 154 2.31 14.43 21.06
C ASN A 154 1.59 13.51 22.04
N GLU A 155 0.96 14.09 23.07
CA GLU A 155 0.10 13.35 23.99
C GLU A 155 -1.18 12.92 23.27
N VAL A 156 -1.64 11.71 23.60
CA VAL A 156 -2.87 11.12 23.07
C VAL A 156 -3.90 11.16 24.18
N THR A 157 -5.01 11.86 23.93
CA THR A 157 -6.19 11.91 24.82
C THR A 157 -7.31 11.02 24.33
N GLY A 158 -7.26 10.57 23.08
CA GLY A 158 -8.21 9.64 22.49
C GLY A 158 -7.81 9.26 21.06
N ILE A 159 -8.17 8.06 20.64
CA ILE A 159 -7.84 7.50 19.33
C ILE A 159 -9.11 7.24 18.54
N ALA A 160 -9.21 7.80 17.34
CA ALA A 160 -10.18 7.39 16.34
C ALA A 160 -9.51 6.50 15.30
N VAL A 161 -10.22 5.50 14.80
CA VAL A 161 -9.74 4.57 13.75
C VAL A 161 -10.75 4.57 12.62
N GLY A 162 -10.30 4.66 11.38
CA GLY A 162 -11.17 4.52 10.22
C GLY A 162 -10.38 4.20 8.96
N TRP A 163 -11.07 3.71 7.93
CA TRP A 163 -10.46 3.31 6.67
C TRP A 163 -9.62 4.44 6.05
N MET A 164 -10.23 5.59 5.75
CA MET A 164 -9.55 6.77 5.23
C MET A 164 -9.75 7.98 6.14
N SER A 165 -8.77 8.88 6.21
CA SER A 165 -8.86 10.13 7.00
C SER A 165 -9.69 11.21 6.29
N TYR A 166 -10.93 10.88 5.91
CA TYR A 166 -11.86 11.86 5.35
C TYR A 166 -12.03 13.07 6.26
N THR A 167 -12.20 14.26 5.69
CA THR A 167 -12.39 15.49 6.50
C THR A 167 -13.57 15.37 7.47
N TRP A 168 -14.66 14.69 7.09
CA TRP A 168 -15.79 14.45 7.99
C TRP A 168 -15.43 13.48 9.13
N ALA A 169 -14.61 12.45 8.86
CA ALA A 169 -14.19 11.47 9.85
C ALA A 169 -13.23 12.10 10.88
N LEU A 170 -12.34 12.98 10.42
CA LEU A 170 -11.46 13.76 11.29
C LEU A 170 -12.23 14.73 12.18
N LYS A 171 -13.26 15.40 11.64
CA LYS A 171 -14.17 16.23 12.46
C LYS A 171 -14.91 15.39 13.50
N ARG A 172 -15.41 14.22 13.11
CA ARG A 172 -16.09 13.29 14.01
C ARG A 172 -15.16 12.80 15.14
N ALA A 173 -13.89 12.56 14.84
CA ALA A 173 -12.89 12.20 15.85
C ALA A 173 -12.72 13.31 16.89
N LEU A 174 -12.59 14.57 16.45
CA LEU A 174 -12.50 15.72 17.36
C LEU A 174 -13.75 15.87 18.23
N GLU A 175 -14.95 15.70 17.65
CA GLU A 175 -16.21 15.71 18.41
C GLU A 175 -16.29 14.63 19.49
N GLN A 176 -15.59 13.51 19.30
CA GLN A 176 -15.47 12.43 20.28
C GLN A 176 -14.31 12.63 21.27
N GLY A 177 -13.61 13.77 21.21
CA GLY A 177 -12.48 14.08 22.08
C GLY A 177 -11.18 13.36 21.69
N CYS A 178 -11.12 12.74 20.51
CA CYS A 178 -9.91 12.13 19.99
C CYS A 178 -9.00 13.19 19.36
N ASN A 179 -7.72 13.15 19.73
CA ASN A 179 -6.68 14.00 19.13
C ASN A 179 -5.68 13.18 18.29
N MET A 180 -5.90 11.86 18.17
CA MET A 180 -5.19 10.97 17.27
C MET A 180 -6.17 10.25 16.34
N PHE A 181 -5.83 10.15 15.05
CA PHE A 181 -6.55 9.36 14.06
C PHE A 181 -5.62 8.31 13.45
N VAL A 182 -5.98 7.02 13.52
CA VAL A 182 -5.30 5.93 12.82
C VAL A 182 -6.08 5.64 11.53
N THR A 183 -5.43 5.90 10.40
CA THR A 183 -5.99 5.67 9.05
C THR A 183 -5.35 4.45 8.41
N HIS A 184 -6.08 3.75 7.55
CA HIS A 184 -5.52 2.68 6.72
C HIS A 184 -5.07 3.21 5.37
N GLU A 185 -5.98 3.88 4.67
CA GLU A 185 -5.75 4.51 3.38
C GLU A 185 -5.14 5.92 3.49
N PRO A 186 -4.61 6.48 2.38
CA PRO A 186 -3.97 7.78 2.34
C PRO A 186 -4.77 8.93 2.94
N THR A 187 -4.05 9.95 3.41
CA THR A 187 -4.63 11.20 3.89
C THR A 187 -4.82 12.24 2.78
N TYR A 188 -3.99 12.22 1.76
CA TYR A 188 -3.92 13.18 0.66
C TYR A 188 -4.10 12.51 -0.70
N TYR A 189 -4.98 11.49 -0.76
CA TYR A 189 -5.60 10.96 -1.97
C TYR A 189 -4.67 10.23 -2.97
N ASN A 190 -3.39 10.02 -2.63
CA ASN A 190 -2.49 9.13 -3.37
C ASN A 190 -1.73 8.22 -2.39
N HIS A 191 -1.28 7.05 -2.86
CA HIS A 191 -0.69 6.03 -1.98
C HIS A 191 0.45 6.54 -1.08
N ARG A 192 1.27 7.50 -1.54
CA ARG A 192 2.40 8.03 -0.75
C ARG A 192 2.13 9.38 -0.07
N ASP A 193 0.93 9.94 -0.20
CA ASP A 193 0.59 11.25 0.38
C ASP A 193 1.50 12.39 -0.12
N ASN A 194 1.94 12.32 -1.39
CA ASN A 194 2.97 13.19 -1.97
C ASN A 194 2.68 13.63 -3.42
N ASP A 195 1.45 13.46 -3.94
CA ASP A 195 1.11 13.80 -5.32
C ASP A 195 0.86 15.31 -5.52
N GLU A 196 1.78 15.97 -6.21
CA GLU A 196 1.72 17.40 -6.53
C GLU A 196 0.49 17.77 -7.39
N GLU A 197 0.03 16.87 -8.28
CA GLU A 197 -1.14 17.12 -9.13
C GLU A 197 -2.43 17.18 -8.32
N ILE A 198 -2.47 16.50 -7.18
CA ILE A 198 -3.57 16.56 -6.23
C ILE A 198 -3.43 17.79 -5.33
N PHE A 199 -2.22 18.13 -4.89
CA PHE A 199 -2.01 19.27 -3.98
C PHE A 199 -2.35 20.63 -4.56
N ARG A 200 -2.42 20.78 -5.89
CA ARG A 200 -2.89 22.03 -6.52
C ARG A 200 -4.35 22.37 -6.24
N PHE A 201 -5.17 21.39 -5.83
CA PHE A 201 -6.59 21.64 -5.56
C PHE A 201 -6.77 22.34 -4.21
N LYS A 202 -7.43 23.51 -4.21
CA LYS A 202 -7.76 24.30 -3.00
C LYS A 202 -8.41 23.47 -1.88
N LYS A 203 -9.15 22.41 -2.22
CA LYS A 203 -9.77 21.52 -1.23
C LYS A 203 -8.75 20.71 -0.41
N VAL A 204 -7.62 20.39 -1.01
CA VAL A 204 -6.54 19.65 -0.35
C VAL A 204 -5.76 20.58 0.58
N GLU A 205 -5.49 21.81 0.14
CA GLU A 205 -4.95 22.88 0.99
C GLU A 205 -5.84 23.11 2.23
N GLN A 206 -7.15 23.31 2.04
CA GLN A 206 -8.12 23.46 3.13
C GLN A 206 -8.12 22.28 4.12
N LYS A 207 -7.94 21.05 3.61
CA LYS A 207 -7.85 19.85 4.47
C LYS A 207 -6.55 19.88 5.29
N ARG A 208 -5.42 20.24 4.69
CA ARG A 208 -4.14 20.37 5.37
C ARG A 208 -4.19 21.42 6.47
N GLU A 209 -4.69 22.62 6.16
CA GLU A 209 -4.87 23.70 7.14
C GLU A 209 -5.78 23.28 8.31
N PHE A 210 -6.87 22.57 8.02
CA PHE A 210 -7.74 22.01 9.07
C PHE A 210 -7.01 21.01 9.96
N ILE A 211 -6.24 20.08 9.37
CA ILE A 211 -5.48 19.08 10.12
C ILE A 211 -4.46 19.78 11.03
N GLU A 212 -3.68 20.72 10.48
CA GLU A 212 -2.65 21.46 11.22
C GLU A 212 -3.24 22.30 12.35
N SER A 213 -4.29 23.09 12.07
CA SER A 213 -4.93 23.96 13.06
C SER A 213 -5.69 23.19 14.14
N SER A 214 -6.14 21.97 13.87
CA SER A 214 -6.81 21.11 14.86
C SER A 214 -5.86 20.43 15.84
N GLY A 215 -4.56 20.38 15.55
CA GLY A 215 -3.59 19.63 16.33
C GLY A 215 -3.73 18.10 16.22
N LEU A 216 -4.50 17.60 15.26
CA LEU A 216 -4.68 16.16 15.03
C LEU A 216 -3.35 15.48 14.67
N THR A 217 -3.04 14.41 15.38
CA THR A 217 -1.97 13.49 15.01
C THR A 217 -2.56 12.36 14.16
N ILE A 218 -2.08 12.20 12.93
CA ILE A 218 -2.57 11.16 12.02
C ILE A 218 -1.46 10.14 11.83
N LEU A 219 -1.74 8.88 12.16
CA LEU A 219 -0.84 7.75 11.93
C LEU A 219 -1.47 6.84 10.88
N ARG A 220 -0.71 6.47 9.85
CA ARG A 220 -1.16 5.43 8.92
C ARG A 220 -0.71 4.06 9.40
N CYS A 221 -1.61 3.09 9.28
CA CYS A 221 -1.40 1.67 9.57
C CYS A 221 -2.00 0.85 8.42
N HIS A 222 -1.19 0.61 7.40
CA HIS A 222 -1.55 0.02 6.12
C HIS A 222 -0.84 -1.33 5.96
N ASP A 223 0.46 -1.31 5.64
CA ASP A 223 1.22 -2.50 5.25
C ASP A 223 1.28 -3.55 6.36
N LEU A 224 1.38 -3.08 7.62
CA LEU A 224 1.27 -3.94 8.79
C LEU A 224 -0.08 -4.66 8.83
N TRP A 225 -1.16 -3.89 8.70
CA TRP A 225 -2.51 -4.35 9.01
C TRP A 225 -3.12 -5.16 7.88
N ASP A 226 -2.72 -4.93 6.63
CA ASP A 226 -3.08 -5.77 5.50
C ASP A 226 -2.77 -7.24 5.75
N GLN A 227 -1.54 -7.50 6.20
CA GLN A 227 -1.02 -8.86 6.32
C GLN A 227 -1.04 -9.38 7.76
N PHE A 228 -1.63 -8.63 8.69
CA PHE A 228 -1.66 -9.04 10.10
C PHE A 228 -2.40 -10.40 10.22
N PRO A 229 -1.76 -11.44 10.78
CA PRO A 229 -2.35 -12.77 10.84
C PRO A 229 -3.70 -12.76 11.56
N ASP A 230 -4.63 -13.57 11.06
CA ASP A 230 -5.98 -13.79 11.59
C ASP A 230 -6.92 -12.57 11.55
N GLU A 231 -6.47 -11.36 11.88
CA GLU A 231 -7.34 -10.18 12.03
C GLU A 231 -7.14 -9.11 10.95
N GLY A 232 -6.06 -9.19 10.18
CA GLY A 232 -5.75 -8.25 9.10
C GLY A 232 -6.78 -8.26 7.97
N ILE A 233 -6.60 -7.35 7.01
CA ILE A 233 -7.63 -6.99 6.03
C ILE A 233 -8.23 -8.22 5.30
N PRO A 234 -7.48 -9.04 4.53
CA PRO A 234 -8.08 -10.10 3.73
C PRO A 234 -8.62 -11.27 4.57
N ASN A 235 -8.01 -11.58 5.72
CA ASN A 235 -8.52 -12.59 6.66
C ASN A 235 -9.88 -12.17 7.22
N SER A 236 -9.96 -10.92 7.68
CA SER A 236 -11.18 -10.35 8.23
C SER A 236 -12.29 -10.33 7.17
N TRP A 237 -11.93 -10.11 5.91
CA TRP A 237 -12.87 -10.10 4.79
C TRP A 237 -13.47 -11.49 4.52
N GLY A 238 -12.65 -12.54 4.45
CA GLY A 238 -13.13 -13.91 4.31
C GLY A 238 -14.10 -14.34 5.42
N ARG A 239 -13.84 -13.90 6.66
CA ARG A 239 -14.73 -14.13 7.81
C ARG A 239 -16.07 -13.42 7.66
N VAL A 240 -16.09 -12.18 7.18
CA VAL A 240 -17.34 -11.45 6.89
C VAL A 240 -18.17 -12.21 5.85
N LEU A 241 -17.50 -12.69 4.79
CA LEU A 241 -18.13 -13.44 3.71
C LEU A 241 -18.64 -14.82 4.11
N ASP A 242 -18.22 -15.34 5.27
CA ASP A 242 -18.63 -16.66 5.78
C ASP A 242 -18.29 -17.76 4.76
N LEU A 243 -17.01 -17.80 4.39
CA LEU A 243 -16.43 -18.75 3.44
C LEU A 243 -15.73 -19.94 4.13
N GLY A 244 -15.75 -19.99 5.47
CA GLY A 244 -14.98 -20.97 6.26
C GLY A 244 -13.51 -20.57 6.43
N ASP A 245 -12.66 -21.54 6.75
CA ASP A 245 -11.23 -21.34 6.86
C ASP A 245 -10.56 -21.34 5.47
N PRO A 246 -9.52 -20.50 5.25
CA PRO A 246 -8.76 -20.57 4.01
C PRO A 246 -8.12 -21.94 3.81
N VAL A 247 -8.18 -22.47 2.59
CA VAL A 247 -7.55 -23.74 2.20
C VAL A 247 -6.17 -23.55 1.57
N ASP A 248 -5.85 -22.32 1.18
CA ASP A 248 -4.60 -21.92 0.53
C ASP A 248 -4.46 -20.38 0.57
N GLY A 249 -3.32 -19.84 0.16
CA GLY A 249 -3.00 -18.41 0.16
C GLY A 249 -2.33 -17.92 1.45
N GLY A 250 -2.14 -16.60 1.52
CA GLY A 250 -1.48 -15.92 2.62
C GLY A 250 -1.21 -14.44 2.30
N GLY A 251 -1.12 -13.62 3.35
CA GLY A 251 -0.88 -12.18 3.22
C GLY A 251 -2.06 -11.49 2.54
N TYR A 252 -1.89 -11.10 1.28
CA TYR A 252 -2.86 -10.29 0.53
C TYR A 252 -4.01 -11.08 -0.10
N TYR A 253 -3.87 -12.41 -0.22
CA TYR A 253 -4.86 -13.25 -0.91
C TYR A 253 -5.15 -14.52 -0.13
N TYR A 254 -6.40 -14.94 -0.15
CA TYR A 254 -6.82 -16.20 0.44
C TYR A 254 -7.72 -16.97 -0.51
N VAL A 255 -7.56 -18.30 -0.48
CA VAL A 255 -8.37 -19.23 -1.25
C VAL A 255 -9.31 -19.99 -0.32
N TYR A 256 -10.55 -20.13 -0.73
CA TYR A 256 -11.60 -20.82 0.03
C TYR A 256 -12.23 -21.92 -0.80
N ASP A 257 -12.69 -22.97 -0.12
CA ASP A 257 -13.44 -24.06 -0.74
C ASP A 257 -14.83 -23.56 -1.17
N GLY A 258 -15.08 -23.63 -2.47
CA GLY A 258 -16.36 -23.32 -3.08
C GLY A 258 -17.41 -24.42 -2.85
N GLU A 259 -17.02 -25.61 -2.39
CA GLU A 259 -17.87 -26.79 -2.13
C GLU A 259 -18.71 -27.21 -3.36
N GLY A 260 -18.22 -26.95 -4.57
CA GLY A 260 -18.95 -27.21 -5.80
C GLY A 260 -20.21 -26.35 -5.99
N ARG A 261 -20.34 -25.23 -5.26
CA ARG A 261 -21.49 -24.32 -5.38
C ARG A 261 -21.49 -23.62 -6.74
N LYS A 262 -22.67 -23.22 -7.20
CA LYS A 262 -22.79 -22.34 -8.37
C LYS A 262 -22.31 -20.93 -8.06
N ALA A 263 -21.59 -20.31 -8.99
CA ALA A 263 -21.04 -18.96 -8.83
C ALA A 263 -22.10 -17.94 -8.41
N VAL A 264 -23.31 -18.02 -8.97
CA VAL A 264 -24.43 -17.13 -8.61
C VAL A 264 -24.82 -17.21 -7.12
N HIS A 265 -24.66 -18.37 -6.47
CA HIS A 265 -24.97 -18.53 -5.05
C HIS A 265 -23.91 -17.85 -4.17
N VAL A 266 -22.64 -17.94 -4.57
CA VAL A 266 -21.54 -17.20 -3.93
C VAL A 266 -21.75 -15.70 -4.10
N ALA A 267 -22.02 -15.23 -5.32
CA ALA A 267 -22.29 -13.81 -5.60
C ALA A 267 -23.45 -13.26 -4.76
N ARG A 268 -24.56 -14.00 -4.64
CA ARG A 268 -25.70 -13.63 -3.78
C ARG A 268 -25.33 -13.62 -2.30
N ARG A 269 -24.42 -14.48 -1.83
CA ARG A 269 -23.91 -14.44 -0.45
C ARG A 269 -23.13 -13.16 -0.21
N VAL A 270 -22.18 -12.83 -1.09
CA VAL A 270 -21.41 -11.57 -1.02
C VAL A 270 -22.36 -10.38 -1.01
N ALA A 271 -23.32 -10.33 -1.94
CA ALA A 271 -24.34 -9.29 -2.01
C ALA A 271 -25.06 -9.05 -0.68
N ARG A 272 -25.48 -10.12 0.01
CA ARG A 272 -26.15 -9.98 1.33
C ARG A 272 -25.21 -9.43 2.39
N LYS A 273 -23.96 -9.90 2.44
CA LYS A 273 -22.98 -9.50 3.46
C LYS A 273 -22.57 -8.04 3.34
N VAL A 274 -22.52 -7.49 2.14
CA VAL A 274 -22.09 -6.09 1.94
C VAL A 274 -23.17 -5.05 2.27
N THR A 275 -24.44 -5.45 2.38
CA THR A 275 -25.55 -4.52 2.67
C THR A 275 -25.40 -3.81 4.01
N SER A 276 -24.87 -4.48 5.03
CA SER A 276 -24.64 -3.85 6.35
C SER A 276 -23.55 -2.78 6.33
N MET A 277 -22.75 -2.71 5.27
CA MET A 277 -21.71 -1.71 5.02
C MET A 277 -22.13 -0.72 3.93
N GLY A 278 -23.44 -0.63 3.66
CA GLY A 278 -24.02 0.39 2.78
C GLY A 278 -23.90 0.11 1.28
N GLN A 279 -23.32 -1.02 0.85
CA GLN A 279 -23.33 -1.41 -0.55
C GLN A 279 -24.59 -2.24 -0.85
N PRO A 280 -25.55 -1.73 -1.65
CA PRO A 280 -26.87 -2.36 -1.79
C PRO A 280 -26.85 -3.71 -2.55
N GLY A 281 -25.75 -4.00 -3.26
CA GLY A 281 -25.53 -5.24 -3.98
C GLY A 281 -24.13 -5.28 -4.57
N VAL A 282 -23.80 -6.30 -5.33
CA VAL A 282 -22.50 -6.44 -6.00
C VAL A 282 -22.68 -6.54 -7.50
N GLN A 283 -21.63 -6.18 -8.24
CA GLN A 283 -21.57 -6.46 -9.67
C GLN A 283 -21.03 -7.88 -9.87
N PHE A 284 -21.58 -8.58 -10.86
CA PHE A 284 -21.18 -9.94 -11.21
C PHE A 284 -21.00 -10.02 -12.73
N ILE A 285 -19.89 -10.62 -13.16
CA ILE A 285 -19.56 -10.88 -14.56
C ILE A 285 -19.20 -12.36 -14.68
N GLY A 286 -19.55 -13.00 -15.81
CA GLY A 286 -19.25 -14.41 -16.09
C GLY A 286 -20.46 -15.34 -15.99
N ASP A 287 -20.20 -16.64 -16.03
CA ASP A 287 -21.26 -17.67 -15.99
C ASP A 287 -21.69 -17.97 -14.55
N GLY A 288 -22.94 -17.64 -14.23
CA GLY A 288 -23.55 -17.89 -12.93
C GLY A 288 -23.75 -19.37 -12.59
N ASP A 289 -23.86 -20.23 -13.61
CA ASP A 289 -24.05 -21.68 -13.48
C ASP A 289 -22.71 -22.44 -13.45
N ARG A 290 -21.58 -21.76 -13.52
CA ARG A 290 -20.28 -22.38 -13.32
C ARG A 290 -20.17 -22.94 -11.90
N THR A 291 -19.69 -24.18 -11.80
CA THR A 291 -19.36 -24.83 -10.53
C THR A 291 -18.04 -24.28 -10.02
N VAL A 292 -18.00 -23.88 -8.74
CA VAL A 292 -16.84 -23.23 -8.11
C VAL A 292 -16.34 -24.10 -6.96
N ASN A 293 -15.06 -24.48 -7.00
CA ASN A 293 -14.37 -25.17 -5.90
C ASN A 293 -13.27 -24.30 -5.29
N ARG A 294 -12.69 -23.36 -6.05
CA ARG A 294 -11.67 -22.44 -5.54
C ARG A 294 -12.11 -21.00 -5.72
N ILE A 295 -12.54 -20.39 -4.61
CA ILE A 295 -12.87 -18.95 -4.54
C ILE A 295 -11.62 -18.23 -4.06
N VAL A 296 -11.08 -17.32 -4.87
CA VAL A 296 -9.93 -16.49 -4.47
C VAL A 296 -10.41 -15.07 -4.19
N ILE A 297 -10.00 -14.54 -3.04
CA ILE A 297 -10.33 -13.17 -2.63
C ILE A 297 -9.05 -12.38 -2.38
N GLY A 298 -9.11 -11.08 -2.66
CA GLY A 298 -8.21 -10.08 -2.11
C GLY A 298 -9.00 -8.86 -1.65
N CYS A 299 -8.30 -7.78 -1.31
CA CYS A 299 -8.88 -6.51 -0.88
C CYS A 299 -8.14 -5.34 -1.53
N GLY A 300 -8.84 -4.20 -1.62
CA GLY A 300 -8.33 -2.99 -2.25
C GLY A 300 -7.72 -3.18 -3.64
N ALA A 301 -6.70 -2.40 -3.96
CA ALA A 301 -6.02 -2.44 -5.26
C ALA A 301 -5.31 -3.79 -5.53
N ILE A 302 -5.14 -4.62 -4.51
CA ILE A 302 -4.44 -5.90 -4.56
C ILE A 302 -5.50 -6.99 -4.80
N THR A 303 -6.13 -6.95 -5.99
CA THR A 303 -7.02 -8.02 -6.49
C THR A 303 -6.77 -8.38 -7.97
N PRO A 304 -5.54 -8.81 -8.34
CA PRO A 304 -5.19 -9.14 -9.72
C PRO A 304 -5.85 -10.45 -10.16
N MET A 305 -6.98 -10.34 -10.87
CA MET A 305 -7.78 -11.50 -11.30
C MET A 305 -6.98 -12.55 -12.09
N PHE A 306 -6.06 -12.14 -12.95
CA PHE A 306 -5.26 -13.10 -13.74
C PHE A 306 -4.29 -13.90 -12.87
N ASP A 307 -3.62 -13.26 -11.91
CA ASP A 307 -2.77 -13.95 -10.95
C ASP A 307 -3.59 -14.93 -10.10
N PHE A 308 -4.85 -14.59 -9.77
CA PHE A 308 -5.76 -15.52 -9.08
C PHE A 308 -6.01 -16.79 -9.89
N ILE A 309 -6.20 -16.64 -11.20
CA ILE A 309 -6.42 -17.76 -12.11
C ILE A 309 -5.14 -18.59 -12.24
N GLU A 310 -4.00 -17.94 -12.48
CA GLU A 310 -2.74 -18.62 -12.81
C GLU A 310 -2.06 -19.25 -11.59
N GLU A 311 -1.95 -18.52 -10.47
CA GLU A 311 -1.18 -18.95 -9.30
C GLU A 311 -2.03 -19.78 -8.33
N PHE A 312 -3.32 -19.46 -8.22
CA PHE A 312 -4.23 -20.09 -7.26
C PHE A 312 -5.27 -21.00 -7.90
N ASN A 313 -5.24 -21.20 -9.22
CA ASN A 313 -6.23 -22.00 -9.95
C ASN A 313 -7.67 -21.59 -9.59
N ALA A 314 -7.94 -20.28 -9.56
CA ALA A 314 -9.26 -19.77 -9.23
C ALA A 314 -10.33 -20.34 -10.19
N ASP A 315 -11.45 -20.78 -9.61
CA ASP A 315 -12.69 -21.01 -10.36
C ASP A 315 -13.58 -19.76 -10.36
N MET A 316 -13.40 -18.89 -9.37
CA MET A 316 -14.10 -17.63 -9.18
C MET A 316 -13.21 -16.65 -8.42
N ALA A 317 -13.30 -15.37 -8.77
CA ALA A 317 -12.64 -14.28 -8.06
C ALA A 317 -13.64 -13.37 -7.33
N ILE A 318 -13.24 -12.86 -6.16
CA ILE A 318 -13.88 -11.72 -5.51
C ILE A 318 -12.86 -10.59 -5.47
N CYS A 319 -13.09 -9.57 -6.29
CA CYS A 319 -12.19 -8.45 -6.49
C CYS A 319 -12.78 -7.14 -5.93
N SER A 320 -11.90 -6.18 -5.68
CA SER A 320 -12.30 -4.81 -5.38
C SER A 320 -12.39 -4.00 -6.67
N ASP A 321 -13.14 -2.91 -6.65
CA ASP A 321 -13.43 -2.06 -7.81
C ASP A 321 -12.23 -1.28 -8.36
N ASP A 322 -11.15 -1.15 -7.60
CA ASP A 322 -9.92 -0.47 -8.01
C ASP A 322 -8.70 -1.39 -8.19
N GLY A 323 -8.81 -2.68 -7.82
CA GLY A 323 -7.90 -3.74 -8.26
C GLY A 323 -8.38 -4.48 -9.52
N PHE A 324 -9.65 -4.31 -9.88
CA PHE A 324 -10.28 -4.90 -11.07
C PHE A 324 -10.48 -3.88 -12.19
N THR A 325 -10.12 -4.26 -13.42
CA THR A 325 -10.27 -3.40 -14.59
C THR A 325 -11.35 -3.93 -15.54
N TYR A 326 -12.48 -3.23 -15.67
CA TYR A 326 -13.61 -3.68 -16.51
C TYR A 326 -13.26 -3.97 -17.96
N TRP A 327 -12.46 -3.13 -18.62
CA TRP A 327 -12.19 -3.28 -20.05
C TRP A 327 -11.25 -4.47 -20.37
N ARG A 328 -10.45 -4.91 -19.39
CA ARG A 328 -9.49 -6.01 -19.54
C ARG A 328 -10.02 -7.28 -18.86
N ASP A 329 -10.21 -7.18 -17.55
CA ASP A 329 -10.58 -8.29 -16.68
C ASP A 329 -12.06 -8.64 -16.89
N GLY A 330 -12.91 -7.61 -16.98
CA GLY A 330 -14.35 -7.79 -17.28
C GLY A 330 -14.60 -8.35 -18.68
N ALA A 331 -13.93 -7.83 -19.70
CA ALA A 331 -14.02 -8.37 -21.06
C ALA A 331 -13.59 -9.85 -21.12
N PHE A 332 -12.48 -10.19 -20.47
CA PHE A 332 -12.03 -11.58 -20.35
C PHE A 332 -13.06 -12.46 -19.62
N ALA A 333 -13.65 -11.99 -18.52
CA ALA A 333 -14.69 -12.70 -17.79
C ALA A 333 -15.96 -12.93 -18.63
N VAL A 334 -16.32 -11.98 -19.49
CA VAL A 334 -17.41 -12.13 -20.47
C VAL A 334 -17.08 -13.20 -21.51
N ASP A 335 -15.92 -13.12 -22.15
CA ASP A 335 -15.54 -14.03 -23.25
C ASP A 335 -15.33 -15.48 -22.78
N THR A 336 -14.83 -15.65 -21.55
CA THR A 336 -14.50 -16.98 -21.00
C THR A 336 -15.57 -17.55 -20.08
N GLY A 337 -16.56 -16.75 -19.69
CA GLY A 337 -17.51 -17.10 -18.64
C GLY A 337 -16.87 -17.23 -17.25
N PHE A 338 -15.66 -16.70 -17.02
CA PHE A 338 -15.03 -16.72 -15.70
C PHE A 338 -15.81 -15.86 -14.70
N PRO A 339 -16.36 -16.42 -13.60
CA PRO A 339 -17.18 -15.69 -12.67
C PRO A 339 -16.34 -14.80 -11.77
N VAL A 340 -16.67 -13.51 -11.72
CA VAL A 340 -16.06 -12.53 -10.84
C VAL A 340 -17.11 -11.65 -10.17
N VAL A 341 -16.93 -11.41 -8.87
CA VAL A 341 -17.72 -10.46 -8.09
C VAL A 341 -16.87 -9.23 -7.81
N ILE A 342 -17.45 -8.05 -8.00
CA ILE A 342 -16.80 -6.77 -7.72
C ILE A 342 -17.45 -6.09 -6.51
N VAL A 343 -16.62 -5.74 -5.52
CA VAL A 343 -17.01 -5.09 -4.26
C VAL A 343 -16.28 -3.74 -4.15
N ASN A 344 -16.89 -2.75 -3.51
CA ASN A 344 -16.23 -1.46 -3.30
C ASN A 344 -15.09 -1.59 -2.29
N HIS A 345 -13.92 -1.01 -2.57
CA HIS A 345 -12.73 -1.10 -1.73
C HIS A 345 -12.98 -0.90 -0.21
N PRO A 346 -13.57 0.21 0.29
CA PRO A 346 -13.80 0.37 1.73
C PRO A 346 -14.64 -0.76 2.33
N VAL A 347 -15.56 -1.34 1.55
CA VAL A 347 -16.42 -2.43 2.02
C VAL A 347 -15.62 -3.71 2.25
N THR A 348 -14.56 -3.95 1.48
CA THR A 348 -13.68 -5.11 1.70
C THR A 348 -12.80 -4.96 2.95
N GLU A 349 -12.62 -3.74 3.47
CA GLU A 349 -11.60 -3.46 4.50
C GLU A 349 -12.17 -2.91 5.82
N GLU A 350 -13.39 -2.38 5.80
CA GLU A 350 -14.08 -1.77 6.95
C GLU A 350 -14.10 -2.69 8.19
N HIS A 351 -14.30 -3.99 7.99
CA HIS A 351 -14.29 -4.93 9.11
C HIS A 351 -12.91 -5.03 9.78
N GLY A 352 -11.84 -5.02 8.98
CA GLY A 352 -10.47 -4.99 9.48
C GLY A 352 -10.20 -3.72 10.31
N MET A 353 -10.77 -2.58 9.92
CA MET A 353 -10.63 -1.33 10.70
C MET A 353 -11.37 -1.36 12.04
N LYS A 354 -12.52 -2.03 12.08
CA LYS A 354 -13.22 -2.31 13.33
C LYS A 354 -12.38 -3.19 14.27
N LEU A 355 -11.70 -4.20 13.74
CA LEU A 355 -10.80 -5.07 14.52
C LEU A 355 -9.58 -4.30 15.02
N LEU A 356 -8.98 -3.43 14.19
CA LEU A 356 -7.87 -2.56 14.60
C LEU A 356 -8.26 -1.66 15.77
N ALA A 357 -9.46 -1.06 15.71
CA ALA A 357 -9.98 -0.24 16.79
C ALA A 357 -10.15 -1.04 18.09
N ALA A 358 -10.66 -2.27 18.02
CA ALA A 358 -10.78 -3.16 19.17
C ALA A 358 -9.41 -3.53 19.76
N ARG A 359 -8.42 -3.79 18.90
CA ARG A 359 -7.05 -4.12 19.32
C ARG A 359 -6.37 -2.95 20.02
N LEU A 360 -6.45 -1.75 19.45
CA LEU A 360 -5.94 -0.52 20.07
C LEU A 360 -6.64 -0.21 21.39
N LYS A 361 -7.96 -0.45 21.47
CA LYS A 361 -8.72 -0.32 22.72
C LYS A 361 -8.21 -1.26 23.82
N GLY A 362 -7.88 -2.50 23.47
CA GLY A 362 -7.30 -3.46 24.40
C GLY A 362 -5.87 -3.10 24.84
N ALA A 363 -5.06 -2.56 23.91
CA ALA A 363 -3.67 -2.17 24.18
C ALA A 363 -3.55 -0.87 24.99
N PHE A 364 -4.51 0.05 24.84
CA PHE A 364 -4.46 1.39 25.45
C PHE A 364 -5.75 1.71 26.22
N PRO A 365 -6.08 0.96 27.30
CA PRO A 365 -7.32 1.14 28.04
C PRO A 365 -7.42 2.48 28.79
N GLN A 366 -6.32 3.22 28.91
CA GLN A 366 -6.24 4.52 29.58
C GLN A 366 -6.79 5.69 28.75
N VAL A 367 -7.05 5.50 27.44
CA VAL A 367 -7.65 6.51 26.57
C VAL A 367 -8.88 5.94 25.84
N PRO A 368 -9.90 6.74 25.51
CA PRO A 368 -10.99 6.32 24.66
C PRO A 368 -10.49 5.95 23.26
N VAL A 369 -10.99 4.83 22.72
CA VAL A 369 -10.73 4.38 21.35
C VAL A 369 -12.06 4.15 20.64
N HIS A 370 -12.22 4.81 19.49
CA HIS A 370 -13.43 4.79 18.69
C HIS A 370 -13.16 4.33 17.26
N HIS A 371 -14.00 3.42 16.78
CA HIS A 371 -14.10 3.16 15.34
C HIS A 371 -15.05 4.19 14.71
N ILE A 372 -14.63 4.80 13.60
CA ILE A 372 -15.43 5.71 12.79
C ILE A 372 -15.85 4.95 11.52
N PRO A 373 -17.07 4.39 11.46
CA PRO A 373 -17.44 3.50 10.36
C PRO A 373 -17.44 4.19 9.00
N GLN A 374 -16.85 3.55 8.00
CA GLN A 374 -16.76 4.06 6.63
C GLN A 374 -17.37 3.05 5.67
N ASN A 375 -18.62 3.32 5.32
CA ASN A 375 -19.42 2.49 4.42
C ASN A 375 -19.02 2.70 2.96
N CYS A 376 -19.70 1.97 2.06
CA CYS A 376 -19.63 2.14 0.61
C CYS A 376 -19.60 3.61 0.18
N MET A 377 -18.64 3.95 -0.69
CA MET A 377 -18.37 5.33 -1.12
C MET A 377 -19.41 5.92 -2.07
N TYR A 378 -20.23 5.08 -2.71
CA TYR A 378 -21.21 5.52 -3.69
C TYR A 378 -22.64 5.14 -3.29
N LYS A 379 -23.60 5.86 -3.88
CA LYS A 379 -25.02 5.52 -3.82
C LYS A 379 -25.47 5.05 -5.19
N VAL A 380 -26.28 4.00 -5.21
CA VAL A 380 -26.93 3.53 -6.44
C VAL A 380 -28.28 4.23 -6.57
N PHE A 381 -28.52 4.87 -7.71
CA PHE A 381 -29.84 5.37 -8.10
C PHE A 381 -30.36 4.47 -9.23
N THR A 382 -31.53 3.87 -9.03
CA THR A 382 -32.22 3.09 -10.08
C THR A 382 -33.05 4.05 -10.94
N ALA A 383 -33.10 3.79 -12.25
CA ALA A 383 -33.80 4.61 -13.24
C ALA A 383 -35.31 4.64 -13.04
#